data_AF-A0A7C3R123-F1
#
_entry.id   AF-A0A7C3R123-F1
#
_cell.length_a   1.000
_cell.length_b   1.000
_cell.length_c   1.000
_cell.angle_alpha   90.00
_cell.angle_beta   90.00
_cell.angle_gamma   90.00
#
_symmetry.space_group_name_H-M   'P 1'
#
loop_
_entity.id
_entity.type
_entity.pdbx_description
1 polymer ?
#
loop_
_entity_poly.entity_id
_entity_poly.type
_entity_poly.pdbx_seq_one_letter_code
_entity_poly.pdbx_strand_id
1 'polypeptide(L)'
;MHHEVLRRIEVTKNEELGYLDLSGLELTEIPTEILEVPWIGALSLSRNKIVDISMLSKMKQLHKLALTDNEIEEISVLGDMPKLRFIFLADNKIKDISKIKGQERLKKLVLANNNISVVPDLSQFPLLVYLDLSGNHVDKTIVDRLKRTLPVLKILKI
;
A
#
# COMPACT_ATOMS: atom_id res chain seq x y z
N MET A 1 15.93 -14.65 -11.67
CA MET A 1 14.84 -13.78 -11.18
C MET A 1 13.49 -14.50 -11.21
N HIS A 2 12.95 -14.80 -12.39
CA HIS A 2 11.62 -15.44 -12.55
C HIS A 2 11.48 -16.79 -11.80
N HIS A 3 12.53 -17.64 -11.79
CA HIS A 3 12.51 -18.91 -11.03
C HIS A 3 12.29 -18.75 -9.52
N GLU A 4 12.86 -17.71 -8.89
CA GLU A 4 12.71 -17.50 -7.44
C GLU A 4 11.30 -17.00 -7.10
N VAL A 5 10.72 -16.16 -7.96
CA VAL A 5 9.31 -15.73 -7.86
C VAL A 5 8.38 -16.94 -7.84
N LEU A 6 8.47 -17.78 -8.86
CA LEU A 6 7.61 -18.97 -8.99
C LEU A 6 7.80 -19.91 -7.81
N ARG A 7 9.05 -20.12 -7.38
CA ARG A 7 9.34 -20.94 -6.20
C ARG A 7 8.65 -20.41 -4.94
N ARG A 8 8.69 -19.09 -4.69
CA ARG A 8 8.04 -18.50 -3.51
C ARG A 8 6.52 -18.61 -3.57
N ILE A 9 5.93 -18.40 -4.73
CA ILE A 9 4.48 -18.56 -4.95
C ILE A 9 4.08 -20.02 -4.71
N GLU A 10 4.83 -20.97 -5.27
CA GLU A 10 4.58 -22.40 -5.14
C GLU A 10 4.70 -22.87 -3.68
N VAL A 11 5.69 -22.36 -2.93
CA VAL A 11 5.80 -22.61 -1.48
C VAL A 11 4.61 -22.04 -0.73
N THR A 12 4.24 -20.77 -0.98
CA THR A 12 3.04 -20.16 -0.37
C THR A 12 1.78 -20.97 -0.66
N LYS A 13 1.67 -21.49 -1.88
CA LYS A 13 0.54 -22.31 -2.32
C LYS A 13 0.49 -23.65 -1.60
N ASN A 14 1.59 -24.41 -1.62
CA ASN A 14 1.66 -25.76 -1.08
C ASN A 14 1.61 -25.81 0.45
N GLU A 15 2.15 -24.79 1.11
CA GLU A 15 2.15 -24.68 2.58
C GLU A 15 0.97 -23.83 3.09
N GLU A 16 0.06 -23.39 2.21
CA GLU A 16 -1.11 -22.56 2.53
C GLU A 16 -0.75 -21.32 3.37
N LEU A 17 0.40 -20.70 3.10
CA LEU A 17 0.87 -19.56 3.86
C LEU A 17 -0.09 -18.38 3.68
N GLY A 18 -0.44 -17.71 4.78
CA GLY A 18 -1.25 -16.48 4.76
C GLY A 18 -0.50 -15.25 4.23
N TYR A 19 0.75 -15.39 3.83
CA TYR A 19 1.60 -14.31 3.35
C TYR A 19 2.51 -14.74 2.19
N LEU A 20 2.91 -13.76 1.38
CA LEU A 20 3.88 -13.91 0.30
C LEU A 20 4.86 -12.74 0.32
N ASP A 21 6.16 -13.03 0.22
CA ASP A 21 7.22 -12.03 0.12
C ASP A 21 7.98 -12.15 -1.21
N LEU A 22 7.76 -11.18 -2.10
CA LEU A 22 8.44 -11.01 -3.37
C LEU A 22 9.35 -9.76 -3.38
N SER A 23 9.83 -9.34 -2.21
CA SER A 23 10.68 -8.15 -2.07
C SER A 23 12.09 -8.37 -2.61
N GLY A 24 12.70 -7.33 -3.16
CA GLY A 24 14.12 -7.36 -3.56
C GLY A 24 14.41 -8.24 -4.77
N LEU A 25 13.42 -8.47 -5.64
CA LEU A 25 13.53 -9.34 -6.80
C LEU A 25 13.66 -8.56 -8.10
N GLU A 26 13.88 -7.23 -8.03
CA GLU A 26 14.01 -6.32 -9.18
C GLU A 26 12.83 -6.38 -10.17
N LEU A 27 11.63 -6.73 -9.67
CA LEU A 27 10.43 -6.87 -10.48
C LEU A 27 10.03 -5.53 -11.10
N THR A 28 9.83 -5.48 -12.41
CA THR A 28 9.24 -4.32 -13.10
C THR A 28 7.72 -4.41 -13.20
N GLU A 29 7.19 -5.62 -13.10
CA GLU A 29 5.76 -5.94 -13.12
C GLU A 29 5.45 -6.99 -12.05
N ILE A 30 4.20 -7.00 -11.60
CA ILE A 30 3.74 -8.03 -10.68
C ILE A 30 3.44 -9.30 -11.51
N PRO A 31 4.00 -10.46 -11.14
CA PRO A 31 3.83 -11.72 -11.88
C PRO A 31 2.38 -12.19 -11.81
N THR A 32 1.80 -12.66 -12.92
CA THR A 32 0.39 -13.08 -12.98
C THR A 32 0.11 -14.29 -12.09
N GLU A 33 1.13 -15.08 -11.78
CA GLU A 33 1.09 -16.27 -10.93
C GLU A 33 0.72 -15.96 -9.47
N ILE A 34 0.79 -14.69 -9.01
CA ILE A 34 0.26 -14.35 -7.67
C ILE A 34 -1.24 -14.65 -7.55
N LEU A 35 -1.95 -14.74 -8.69
CA LEU A 35 -3.37 -15.08 -8.74
C LEU A 35 -3.65 -16.55 -8.43
N GLU A 36 -2.62 -17.38 -8.30
CA GLU A 36 -2.73 -18.75 -7.80
C GLU A 36 -2.86 -18.82 -6.28
N VAL A 37 -2.52 -17.74 -5.56
CA VAL A 37 -2.62 -17.62 -4.11
C VAL A 37 -3.52 -16.44 -3.67
N PRO A 38 -4.75 -16.30 -4.20
CA PRO A 38 -5.60 -15.12 -3.97
C PRO A 38 -6.13 -15.00 -2.53
N TRP A 39 -5.91 -16.03 -1.70
CA TRP A 39 -6.35 -16.10 -0.31
C TRP A 39 -5.40 -15.40 0.67
N ILE A 40 -4.18 -15.04 0.26
CA ILE A 40 -3.20 -14.46 1.18
C ILE A 40 -3.72 -13.16 1.82
N GLY A 41 -3.39 -12.98 3.10
CA GLY A 41 -3.72 -11.78 3.87
C GLY A 41 -2.63 -10.72 3.83
N ALA A 42 -1.39 -11.10 3.54
CA ALA A 42 -0.24 -10.19 3.50
C ALA A 42 0.64 -10.39 2.26
N LEU A 43 0.99 -9.31 1.57
CA LEU A 43 1.89 -9.32 0.43
C LEU A 43 2.97 -8.25 0.60
N SER A 44 4.23 -8.64 0.40
CA SER A 44 5.35 -7.71 0.26
C SER A 44 5.92 -7.80 -1.15
N LEU A 45 6.01 -6.64 -1.79
CA LEU A 45 6.60 -6.39 -3.11
C LEU A 45 7.62 -5.24 -3.01
N SER A 46 8.18 -5.02 -1.81
CA SER A 46 9.05 -3.88 -1.53
C SER A 46 10.41 -4.03 -2.21
N ARG A 47 11.14 -2.94 -2.45
CA ARG A 47 12.47 -2.94 -3.09
C ARG A 47 12.45 -3.62 -4.47
N ASN A 48 11.51 -3.21 -5.30
CA ASN A 48 11.39 -3.64 -6.70
C ASN A 48 11.36 -2.39 -7.60
N LYS A 49 11.01 -2.54 -8.87
CA LYS A 49 10.88 -1.46 -9.86
C LYS A 49 9.46 -1.41 -10.43
N ILE A 50 8.47 -1.76 -9.61
CA ILE A 50 7.08 -1.88 -10.05
C ILE A 50 6.51 -0.50 -10.29
N VAL A 51 5.86 -0.33 -11.45
CA VAL A 51 5.14 0.90 -11.81
C VAL A 51 3.62 0.68 -11.71
N ASP A 52 3.14 -0.44 -12.25
CA ASP A 52 1.71 -0.78 -12.26
C ASP A 52 1.35 -1.82 -11.20
N ILE A 53 0.35 -1.49 -10.38
CA ILE A 53 -0.22 -2.35 -9.34
C ILE A 53 -1.68 -2.73 -9.61
N SER A 54 -2.22 -2.42 -10.79
CA SER A 54 -3.61 -2.64 -11.20
C SER A 54 -4.11 -4.07 -10.95
N MET A 55 -3.23 -5.06 -11.12
CA MET A 55 -3.60 -6.46 -10.90
C MET A 55 -3.88 -6.82 -9.44
N LEU A 56 -3.41 -6.02 -8.47
CA LEU A 56 -3.70 -6.23 -7.05
C LEU A 56 -5.19 -6.06 -6.73
N SER A 57 -5.97 -5.43 -7.62
CA SER A 57 -7.44 -5.41 -7.52
C SER A 57 -8.04 -6.80 -7.38
N LYS A 58 -7.39 -7.87 -7.88
CA LYS A 58 -7.89 -9.25 -7.75
C LYS A 58 -7.61 -9.87 -6.38
N MET A 59 -6.70 -9.32 -5.59
CA MET A 59 -6.24 -9.85 -4.30
C MET A 59 -7.14 -9.37 -3.14
N LYS A 60 -8.43 -9.69 -3.19
CA LYS A 60 -9.47 -9.13 -2.28
C LYS A 60 -9.31 -9.50 -0.80
N GLN A 61 -8.47 -10.48 -0.46
CA GLN A 61 -8.24 -10.91 0.92
C GLN A 61 -7.14 -10.12 1.64
N LEU A 62 -6.35 -9.32 0.91
CA LEU A 62 -5.23 -8.59 1.49
C LEU A 62 -5.68 -7.61 2.56
N HIS A 63 -5.07 -7.74 3.74
CA HIS A 63 -5.18 -6.78 4.84
C HIS A 63 -3.86 -6.05 5.11
N LYS A 64 -2.73 -6.55 4.60
CA LYS A 64 -1.41 -5.91 4.68
C LYS A 64 -0.75 -5.91 3.31
N LEU A 65 -0.33 -4.74 2.85
CA LEU A 65 0.35 -4.57 1.57
C LEU A 65 1.59 -3.69 1.75
N ALA A 66 2.76 -4.21 1.39
CA ALA A 66 4.01 -3.48 1.42
C ALA A 66 4.59 -3.36 0.01
N LEU A 67 4.72 -2.13 -0.46
CA LEU A 67 5.19 -1.71 -1.79
C LEU A 67 6.28 -0.63 -1.65
N THR A 68 6.97 -0.59 -0.52
CA THR A 68 8.01 0.42 -0.25
C THR A 68 9.15 0.27 -1.24
N ASP A 69 9.76 1.37 -1.68
CA ASP A 69 10.90 1.38 -2.60
C ASP A 69 10.54 0.70 -3.94
N ASN A 70 9.69 1.42 -4.70
CA ASN A 70 9.21 1.07 -6.04
C ASN A 70 9.05 2.36 -6.89
N GLU A 71 8.47 2.25 -8.07
CA GLU A 71 8.28 3.37 -9.00
C GLU A 71 6.79 3.70 -9.24
N ILE A 72 5.94 3.47 -8.24
CA ILE A 72 4.48 3.59 -8.37
C ILE A 72 4.07 5.07 -8.36
N GLU A 73 3.25 5.46 -9.33
CA GLU A 73 2.62 6.78 -9.40
C GLU A 73 1.10 6.71 -9.11
N GLU A 74 0.44 5.68 -9.64
CA GLU A 74 -1.01 5.51 -9.58
C GLU A 74 -1.43 4.44 -8.57
N ILE A 75 -2.32 4.80 -7.65
CA ILE A 75 -2.77 3.94 -6.56
C ILE A 75 -4.30 3.83 -6.46
N SER A 76 -5.01 4.23 -7.51
CA SER A 76 -6.48 4.15 -7.57
C SER A 76 -7.01 2.74 -7.32
N VAL A 77 -6.27 1.71 -7.74
CA VAL A 77 -6.57 0.29 -7.52
C VAL A 77 -6.80 -0.08 -6.06
N LEU A 78 -6.17 0.64 -5.12
CA LEU A 78 -6.33 0.36 -3.69
C LEU A 78 -7.80 0.51 -3.25
N GLY A 79 -8.57 1.37 -3.94
CA GLY A 79 -10.01 1.55 -3.76
C GLY A 79 -10.81 0.26 -3.89
N ASP A 80 -10.32 -0.70 -4.66
CA ASP A 80 -10.97 -1.97 -4.90
C ASP A 80 -10.58 -3.06 -3.89
N MET A 81 -9.80 -2.71 -2.85
CA MET A 81 -9.23 -3.64 -1.87
C MET A 81 -9.79 -3.37 -0.45
N PRO A 82 -11.06 -3.76 -0.17
CA PRO A 82 -11.80 -3.30 1.00
C PRO A 82 -11.28 -3.82 2.35
N LYS A 83 -10.41 -4.84 2.34
CA LYS A 83 -9.87 -5.46 3.55
C LYS A 83 -8.55 -4.85 4.02
N LEU A 84 -7.97 -3.89 3.29
CA LEU A 84 -6.69 -3.28 3.65
C LEU A 84 -6.74 -2.58 5.01
N ARG A 85 -5.73 -2.87 5.84
CA ARG A 85 -5.55 -2.30 7.19
C ARG A 85 -4.19 -1.64 7.35
N PHE A 86 -3.18 -2.15 6.65
CA PHE A 86 -1.80 -1.65 6.71
C PHE A 86 -1.27 -1.51 5.28
N ILE A 87 -0.93 -0.29 4.89
CA ILE A 87 -0.40 0.03 3.57
C ILE A 87 0.94 0.75 3.75
N PHE A 88 1.98 0.23 3.09
CA PHE A 88 3.32 0.80 3.09
C PHE A 88 3.74 1.13 1.66
N LEU A 89 3.80 2.41 1.32
CA LEU A 89 4.09 2.96 -0.01
C LEU A 89 5.22 4.01 0.07
N ALA A 90 6.07 3.92 1.09
CA ALA A 90 7.21 4.83 1.20
C ALA A 90 8.14 4.68 -0.01
N ASP A 91 8.88 5.74 -0.35
CA ASP A 91 9.88 5.71 -1.43
C ASP A 91 9.25 5.27 -2.76
N ASN A 92 8.27 6.04 -3.24
CA ASN A 92 7.58 5.87 -4.52
C ASN A 92 7.44 7.25 -5.19
N LYS A 93 6.65 7.34 -6.27
CA LYS A 93 6.47 8.58 -7.06
C LYS A 93 5.02 9.11 -6.98
N ILE A 94 4.27 8.75 -5.94
CA ILE A 94 2.84 9.04 -5.79
C ILE A 94 2.62 10.54 -5.63
N LYS A 95 1.63 11.08 -6.34
CA LYS A 95 1.24 12.51 -6.27
C LYS A 95 -0.17 12.72 -5.75
N ASP A 96 -1.09 11.82 -6.11
CA ASP A 96 -2.52 11.94 -5.79
C ASP A 96 -2.98 10.75 -4.93
N ILE A 97 -3.49 11.04 -3.74
CA ILE A 97 -4.09 10.06 -2.83
C ILE A 97 -5.61 10.22 -2.71
N SER A 98 -6.23 11.11 -3.47
CA SER A 98 -7.69 11.34 -3.51
C SER A 98 -8.50 10.15 -4.01
N LYS A 99 -7.83 9.23 -4.71
CA LYS A 99 -8.43 8.01 -5.26
C LYS A 99 -8.45 6.85 -4.25
N ILE A 100 -7.72 6.94 -3.13
CA ILE A 100 -7.84 5.96 -2.06
C ILE A 100 -9.19 6.16 -1.39
N LYS A 101 -10.11 5.20 -1.55
CA LYS A 101 -11.46 5.23 -0.97
C LYS A 101 -11.91 3.84 -0.52
N GLY A 102 -12.85 3.77 0.42
CA GLY A 102 -13.51 2.51 0.79
C GLY A 102 -12.71 1.61 1.76
N GLN A 103 -11.58 2.07 2.30
CA GLN A 103 -10.82 1.34 3.32
C GLN A 103 -11.22 1.79 4.73
N GLU A 104 -12.48 1.57 5.13
CA GLU A 104 -12.99 1.92 6.47
C GLU A 104 -12.18 1.30 7.62
N ARG A 105 -11.46 0.22 7.32
CA ARG A 105 -10.62 -0.54 8.26
C ARG A 105 -9.15 -0.15 8.26
N LEU A 106 -8.75 0.86 7.48
CA LEU A 106 -7.37 1.31 7.37
C LEU A 106 -6.88 1.86 8.72
N LYS A 107 -5.79 1.29 9.23
CA LYS A 107 -5.19 1.67 10.52
C LYS A 107 -3.85 2.38 10.37
N LYS A 108 -3.09 2.01 9.33
CA LYS A 108 -1.76 2.55 9.07
C LYS A 108 -1.55 2.79 7.59
N LEU A 109 -1.18 4.02 7.26
CA LEU A 109 -0.81 4.45 5.92
C LEU A 109 0.56 5.13 5.97
N VAL A 110 1.53 4.56 5.28
CA VAL A 110 2.89 5.11 5.17
C VAL A 110 3.12 5.52 3.73
N LEU A 111 3.31 6.82 3.51
CA LEU A 111 3.49 7.47 2.21
C LEU A 111 4.76 8.35 2.21
N ALA A 112 5.69 8.08 3.13
CA ALA A 112 6.91 8.87 3.25
C ALA A 112 7.70 8.89 1.94
N ASN A 113 8.44 9.98 1.65
CA ASN A 113 9.27 10.12 0.45
C ASN A 113 8.50 9.80 -0.84
N ASN A 114 7.47 10.60 -1.10
CA ASN A 114 6.69 10.60 -2.33
C ASN A 114 6.57 12.05 -2.84
N ASN A 115 5.74 12.28 -3.86
CA ASN A 115 5.57 13.57 -4.51
C ASN A 115 4.19 14.20 -4.18
N ILE A 116 3.60 13.88 -3.03
CA ILE A 116 2.27 14.36 -2.62
C ILE A 116 2.37 15.83 -2.22
N SER A 117 1.49 16.66 -2.78
CA SER A 117 1.37 18.08 -2.41
C SER A 117 0.01 18.41 -1.80
N VAL A 118 -1.04 17.74 -2.27
CA VAL A 118 -2.41 17.95 -1.81
C VAL A 118 -2.90 16.70 -1.08
N VAL A 119 -3.26 16.89 0.19
CA VAL A 119 -3.89 15.85 0.99
C VAL A 119 -5.41 16.10 0.98
N PRO A 120 -6.23 15.18 0.45
CA PRO A 120 -7.68 15.29 0.45
C PRO A 120 -8.23 15.17 1.88
N ASP A 121 -9.55 15.28 2.04
CA ASP A 121 -10.16 14.87 3.31
C ASP A 121 -10.01 13.35 3.50
N LEU A 122 -9.49 12.98 4.67
CA LEU A 122 -9.23 11.59 5.06
C LEU A 122 -10.27 11.08 6.05
N SER A 123 -11.35 11.83 6.33
CA SER A 123 -12.44 11.45 7.24
C SER A 123 -13.07 10.08 6.96
N GLN A 124 -12.98 9.60 5.72
CA GLN A 124 -13.35 8.23 5.31
C GLN A 124 -12.50 7.11 5.94
N PHE A 125 -11.42 7.44 6.66
CA PHE A 125 -10.58 6.49 7.39
C PHE A 125 -10.74 6.67 8.91
N PRO A 126 -11.92 6.36 9.48
CA PRO A 126 -12.22 6.63 10.88
C PRO A 126 -11.34 5.86 11.87
N LEU A 127 -10.65 4.81 11.40
CA LEU A 127 -9.78 3.95 12.19
C LEU A 127 -8.28 4.23 11.97
N LEU A 128 -7.92 5.29 11.24
CA LEU A 128 -6.52 5.60 10.91
C LEU A 128 -5.77 6.11 12.16
N VAL A 129 -4.83 5.30 12.65
CA VAL A 129 -4.05 5.59 13.87
C VAL A 129 -2.67 6.15 13.54
N TYR A 130 -2.11 5.76 12.39
CA TYR A 130 -0.78 6.16 11.95
C TYR A 130 -0.82 6.66 10.51
N LEU A 131 -0.38 7.89 10.30
CA LEU A 131 -0.19 8.51 9.00
C LEU A 131 1.21 9.10 8.91
N ASP A 132 1.95 8.74 7.87
CA ASP A 132 3.28 9.26 7.61
C ASP A 132 3.36 9.80 6.19
N LEU A 133 3.53 11.11 6.11
CA LEU A 133 3.66 11.92 4.91
C LEU A 133 5.03 12.61 4.87
N SER A 134 5.98 12.21 5.72
CA SER A 134 7.30 12.83 5.76
C SER A 134 8.00 12.77 4.40
N GLY A 135 8.81 13.78 4.06
CA GLY A 135 9.50 13.80 2.77
C GLY A 135 8.58 13.96 1.55
N ASN A 136 7.35 14.46 1.74
CA ASN A 136 6.48 14.93 0.67
C ASN A 136 6.51 16.48 0.58
N HIS A 137 5.72 17.04 -0.35
CA HIS A 137 5.57 18.48 -0.57
C HIS A 137 4.27 19.02 0.08
N VAL A 138 3.87 18.42 1.20
CA VAL A 138 2.61 18.71 1.88
C VAL A 138 2.74 19.97 2.76
N ASP A 139 1.80 20.89 2.63
CA ASP A 139 1.71 22.05 3.50
C ASP A 139 1.36 21.65 4.94
N LYS A 140 2.17 22.10 5.90
CA LYS A 140 1.97 21.85 7.34
C LYS A 140 0.68 22.46 7.90
N THR A 141 0.05 23.41 7.22
CA THR A 141 -1.24 23.99 7.62
C THR A 141 -2.36 22.93 7.71
N ILE A 142 -2.23 21.77 7.04
CA ILE A 142 -3.23 20.70 7.10
C ILE A 142 -3.26 19.94 8.43
N VAL A 143 -2.24 20.10 9.30
CA VAL A 143 -2.08 19.30 10.52
C VAL A 143 -3.31 19.40 11.42
N ASP A 144 -3.80 20.61 11.68
CA ASP A 144 -4.95 20.83 12.56
C ASP A 144 -6.23 20.25 11.97
N ARG A 145 -6.40 20.39 10.64
CA ARG A 145 -7.51 19.75 9.92
C ARG A 145 -7.47 18.24 10.08
N LEU A 146 -6.32 17.59 9.86
CA LEU A 146 -6.17 16.15 9.97
C LEU A 146 -6.42 15.64 11.40
N LYS A 147 -5.89 16.33 12.42
CA LYS A 147 -6.14 15.97 13.83
C LYS A 147 -7.63 16.09 14.20
N ARG A 148 -8.34 17.06 13.61
CA ARG A 148 -9.78 17.24 13.82
C ARG A 148 -10.63 16.19 13.09
N THR A 149 -10.28 15.84 11.86
CA THR A 149 -11.07 14.91 11.04
C THR A 149 -10.74 13.43 11.29
N LEU A 150 -9.58 13.13 11.89
CA LEU A 150 -9.13 11.78 12.21
C LEU A 150 -9.05 11.60 13.74
N PRO A 151 -10.16 11.28 14.43
CA PRO A 151 -10.25 11.34 15.89
C PRO A 151 -9.35 10.34 16.63
N VAL A 152 -8.94 9.26 15.96
CA VAL A 152 -8.09 8.20 16.54
C VAL A 152 -6.62 8.28 16.07
N LEU A 153 -6.25 9.33 15.32
CA LEU A 153 -4.89 9.51 14.82
C LEU A 153 -3.95 9.80 15.99
N LYS A 154 -3.03 8.87 16.25
CA LYS A 154 -2.04 9.00 17.33
C LYS A 154 -0.69 9.47 16.82
N ILE A 155 -0.34 9.08 15.60
CA ILE A 155 0.96 9.38 15.01
C ILE A 155 0.73 10.02 13.65
N LEU A 156 1.20 11.26 13.52
CA LEU A 156 1.26 12.02 12.29
C LEU A 156 2.71 12.46 12.08
N LYS A 157 3.27 12.14 10.91
CA LYS A 157 4.58 12.63 10.47
C LYS A 157 4.40 13.41 9.17
N ILE A 158 4.95 14.61 9.09
CA ILE A 158 4.94 15.52 7.93
C ILE A 158 6.31 16.18 7.86
#